data_AF-A0A6J6B053-F1
#
_entry.id   AF-A0A6J6B053-F1
#
_cell.length_a   1.000
_cell.length_b   1.000
_cell.length_c   1.000
_cell.angle_alpha   90.00
_cell.angle_beta   90.00
_cell.angle_gamma   90.00
#
_symmetry.space_group_name_H-M   'P 1'
#
loop_
_entity.id
_entity.type
_entity.pdbx_description
1 polymer ?
#
loop_
_entity_poly.entity_id
_entity_poly.type
_entity_poly.pdbx_seq_one_letter_code
_entity_poly.pdbx_strand_id
1 'polypeptide(L)' 'MSTTAIPPEELGFTAAMLELDQIVAALESDALDVDALADQVSRAAELVGWCRTKLDATRYQVEKIVTQLDGGSEE' A
#
# COMPACT_ATOMS: atom_id res chain seq x y z
N MET A 1 -19.65 -17.19 4.35
CA MET A 1 -19.68 -16.14 3.31
C MET A 1 -18.25 -15.87 2.93
N SER A 2 -17.85 -16.22 1.72
CA SER A 2 -16.46 -16.05 1.26
C SER A 2 -16.19 -14.56 1.08
N THR A 3 -15.44 -13.96 2.01
CA THR A 3 -14.93 -12.61 1.86
C THR A 3 -13.81 -12.66 0.83
N THR A 4 -14.13 -12.44 -0.44
CA THR A 4 -13.13 -12.19 -1.47
C THR A 4 -12.41 -10.90 -1.09
N ALA A 5 -11.17 -11.00 -0.65
CA ALA A 5 -10.32 -9.85 -0.39
C ALA A 5 -10.07 -9.13 -1.72
N ILE A 6 -10.52 -7.87 -1.81
CA ILE A 6 -10.38 -7.06 -3.04
C ILE A 6 -8.89 -6.74 -3.24
N PRO A 7 -8.33 -6.87 -4.44
CA PRO A 7 -6.92 -6.56 -4.67
C PRO A 7 -6.64 -5.06 -4.42
N PRO A 8 -5.44 -4.70 -3.93
CA PRO A 8 -5.09 -3.31 -3.60
C PRO A 8 -5.18 -2.35 -4.80
N GLU A 9 -4.96 -2.88 -6.01
CA GLU A 9 -5.11 -2.14 -7.28
C GLU A 9 -6.52 -1.59 -7.50
N GLU A 10 -7.54 -2.37 -7.13
CA GLU A 10 -8.95 -1.99 -7.26
C GLU A 10 -9.43 -1.13 -6.08
N LEU A 11 -8.81 -1.27 -4.90
CA LEU A 11 -9.10 -0.46 -3.71
C LEU A 11 -8.64 0.99 -3.87
N GLY A 12 -7.46 1.19 -4.47
CA GLY A 12 -6.79 2.48 -4.52
C GLY A 12 -6.07 2.84 -3.21
N PHE A 13 -5.21 3.86 -3.27
CA PHE A 13 -4.21 4.11 -2.23
C PHE A 13 -4.80 4.47 -0.87
N THR A 14 -5.77 5.38 -0.84
CA THR A 14 -6.41 5.81 0.40
C THR A 14 -7.14 4.66 1.10
N ALA A 15 -7.85 3.83 0.34
CA ALA A 15 -8.55 2.69 0.89
C ALA A 15 -7.58 1.61 1.39
N ALA A 16 -6.50 1.35 0.65
CA ALA A 16 -5.47 0.39 1.05
C ALA A 16 -4.78 0.81 2.37
N MET A 17 -4.54 2.11 2.55
CA MET A 17 -4.03 2.65 3.81
C MET A 17 -5.03 2.51 4.96
N LEU A 18 -6.31 2.79 4.71
CA LEU A 18 -7.36 2.61 5.72
C LEU A 18 -7.49 1.14 6.15
N GLU A 19 -7.38 0.21 5.21
CA GLU A 19 -7.40 -1.22 5.50
C GLU A 19 -6.16 -1.65 6.30
N LEU A 20 -4.97 -1.11 6.00
CA LEU A 20 -3.77 -1.33 6.81
C LEU A 20 -3.96 -0.87 8.26
N ASP A 21 -4.54 0.30 8.48
CA ASP A 21 -4.82 0.79 9.84
C ASP A 21 -5.78 -0.15 10.59
N GLN A 22 -6.79 -0.69 9.91
CA GLN A 22 -7.72 -1.67 10.48
C GLN A 22 -7.02 -2.99 10.82
N ILE A 23 -6.13 -3.45 9.96
CA ILE A 23 -5.34 -4.67 10.20
C ILE A 23 -4.44 -4.47 11.43
N VAL A 24 -3.75 -3.33 11.54
CA VAL A 24 -2.91 -3.02 12.71
C VAL A 24 -3.75 -2.98 13.98
N ALA A 25 -4.87 -2.26 13.96
CA ALA A 25 -5.77 -2.19 15.12
C ALA A 25 -6.34 -3.57 15.50
N ALA A 26 -6.59 -4.43 14.51
CA ALA A 26 -6.95 -5.82 14.77
C ALA A 26 -5.78 -6.53 15.47
N LEU A 27 -4.58 -6.55 14.89
CA LEU A 27 -3.40 -7.24 15.44
C LEU A 27 -3.03 -6.83 16.88
N GLU A 28 -3.34 -5.60 17.28
CA GLU A 28 -3.14 -5.10 18.65
C GLU A 28 -4.21 -5.59 19.65
N SER A 29 -5.28 -6.22 19.16
CA SER A 29 -6.34 -6.81 19.98
C SER A 29 -5.93 -8.20 20.48
N ASP A 30 -6.03 -8.41 21.80
CA ASP A 30 -5.79 -9.69 22.48
C ASP A 30 -6.78 -10.82 22.10
N ALA A 31 -7.73 -10.54 21.22
CA ALA A 31 -8.80 -11.46 20.83
C ALA A 31 -8.50 -12.29 19.56
N LEU A 32 -7.34 -12.12 18.92
CA LEU A 32 -7.01 -12.86 17.70
C LEU A 32 -6.31 -14.20 17.96
N ASP A 33 -6.82 -15.22 17.27
CA ASP A 33 -6.17 -16.52 17.10
C ASP A 33 -4.92 -16.41 16.21
N VAL A 34 -3.94 -17.29 16.41
CA VAL A 34 -2.69 -17.39 15.62
C VAL A 34 -2.95 -17.57 14.13
N ASP A 35 -3.98 -18.34 13.76
CA ASP A 35 -4.36 -18.53 12.36
C ASP A 35 -4.89 -17.22 11.76
N ALA A 36 -5.69 -16.47 12.52
CA ALA A 36 -6.17 -15.16 12.11
C ALA A 36 -5.02 -14.12 12.04
N LEU A 37 -4.02 -14.17 12.93
CA LEU A 37 -2.82 -13.35 12.82
C LEU A 37 -2.10 -13.58 11.50
N ALA A 38 -1.91 -14.84 11.10
CA ALA A 38 -1.22 -15.18 9.87
C ALA A 38 -1.93 -14.59 8.64
N ASP A 39 -3.26 -14.72 8.58
CA ASP A 39 -4.08 -14.16 7.50
C ASP A 39 -3.99 -12.63 7.44
N GLN A 40 -4.11 -11.96 8.60
CA GLN A 40 -4.03 -10.50 8.69
C GLN A 40 -2.65 -9.97 8.27
N VAL A 41 -1.57 -10.64 8.69
CA VAL A 41 -0.20 -10.28 8.30
C VAL A 41 0.03 -10.51 6.81
N SER A 42 -0.48 -11.61 6.25
CA SER A 42 -0.39 -11.88 4.80
C SER A 42 -1.09 -10.79 4.00
N ARG A 43 -2.29 -10.39 4.43
CA ARG A 43 -3.04 -9.28 3.80
C ARG A 43 -2.29 -7.95 3.90
N ALA A 44 -1.73 -7.63 5.07
CA ALA A 44 -0.93 -6.41 5.24
C ALA A 44 0.29 -6.40 4.32
N ALA A 45 0.96 -7.53 4.14
CA ALA A 45 2.12 -7.64 3.26
C ALA A 45 1.77 -7.34 1.78
N GLU A 46 0.62 -7.82 1.29
CA GLU A 46 0.11 -7.50 -0.04
C GLU A 46 -0.15 -6.00 -0.21
N LEU A 47 -0.91 -5.41 0.71
CA LEU A 47 -1.25 -3.98 0.68
C LEU A 47 0.01 -3.11 0.72
N VAL A 48 0.96 -3.41 1.62
CA VAL A 48 2.24 -2.70 1.73
C VAL A 48 3.06 -2.84 0.46
N GLY A 49 3.16 -4.04 -0.12
CA GLY A 49 3.92 -4.27 -1.35
C GLY A 49 3.40 -3.43 -2.52
N TRP A 50 2.08 -3.36 -2.67
CA TRP A 50 1.45 -2.53 -3.68
C TRP A 50 1.64 -1.02 -3.40
N CYS A 51 1.43 -0.58 -2.15
CA CYS A 51 1.62 0.82 -1.77
C CYS A 51 3.04 1.31 -2.06
N ARG A 52 4.06 0.50 -1.76
CA ARG A 52 5.48 0.81 -2.06
C ARG A 52 5.71 0.95 -3.55
N THR A 53 5.20 0.00 -4.34
CA THR A 53 5.29 0.05 -5.80
C THR A 53 4.68 1.33 -6.37
N LYS A 54 3.53 1.77 -5.84
CA LYS A 54 2.89 3.03 -6.23
C LYS A 54 3.71 4.26 -5.85
N LEU A 55 4.29 4.27 -4.66
CA LEU A 55 5.15 5.37 -4.21
C LEU A 55 6.43 5.46 -5.04
N ASP A 56 7.06 4.35 -5.36
CA ASP A 56 8.26 4.31 -6.21
C ASP A 56 7.96 4.78 -7.63
N ALA A 57 6.84 4.32 -8.22
CA ALA A 57 6.39 4.81 -9.52
C ALA A 57 6.11 6.32 -9.53
N THR A 58 5.56 6.84 -8.43
CA THR A 58 5.28 8.28 -8.28
C THR A 58 6.59 9.06 -8.13
N ARG A 59 7.52 8.57 -7.30
CA ARG A 59 8.84 9.16 -7.11
C ARG A 59 9.60 9.26 -8.44
N TYR A 60 9.60 8.19 -9.23
CA TYR A 60 10.25 8.17 -10.55
C TYR A 60 9.64 9.20 -11.51
N GLN A 61 8.32 9.36 -11.51
CA GLN A 61 7.66 10.39 -12.34
C GLN A 61 8.03 11.81 -11.90
N VAL A 62 8.09 12.05 -10.58
CA VAL A 62 8.50 13.35 -10.04
C VAL A 62 9.95 13.65 -10.42
N GLU A 63 10.85 12.70 -10.23
CA GLU A 63 12.26 12.85 -10.60
C GLU A 63 12.41 13.18 -12.09
N LYS A 64 11.70 12.47 -12.97
CA LYS A 64 11.69 12.75 -14.41
C LYS A 64 11.23 14.17 -14.73
N ILE A 65 10.16 14.64 -14.08
CA ILE A 65 9.64 16.00 -14.28
C ILE A 65 10.67 17.04 -13.83
N VAL A 66 11.29 16.83 -12.67
CA VAL A 66 12.33 17.72 -12.14
C VAL A 66 13.52 17.78 -13.10
N THR A 67 14.02 16.64 -13.58
CA THR A 67 15.09 16.61 -14.59
C THR A 67 14.72 17.32 -15.89
N GLN A 68 13.46 17.23 -16.33
CA GLN A 68 12.98 17.97 -17.51
C GLN A 68 12.91 19.48 -17.28
N LEU A 69 12.60 19.92 -16.07
CA LEU A 69 12.55 21.34 -15.70
C LEU A 69 13.97 21.92 -15.55
N ASP A 70 14.88 21.17 -14.92
CA ASP A 70 16.28 21.58 -14.73
C ASP A 70 17.04 21.57 -16.07
N GLY A 71 16.79 20.57 -16.93
CA GLY A 71 17.37 20.49 -18.27
C GLY A 71 16.76 21.45 -19.30
N GLY A 72 15.80 22.30 -18.90
CA GLY A 72 15.19 23.33 -19.75
C GLY A 72 15.78 24.73 -19.55
N SER A 73 16.83 24.88 -18.73
CA SER A 73 17.46 26.18 -18.44
C SER A 73 18.85 26.37 -19.06
N GLU A 74 19.34 25.41 -19.85
CA GLU A 74 20.59 25.55 -20.58
C GLU A 74 20.37 25.16 -22.05
N GLU A 75 20.52 26.19 -22.90
CA GLU A 75 20.49 26.27 -24.38
C GLU A 75 19.17 26.66 -25.07
#